data_AF-H8KA66-F1
#
_entry.id   AF-H8KA66-F1
#
_cell.length_a   1.000
_cell.length_b   1.000
_cell.length_c   1.000
_cell.angle_alpha   90.00
_cell.angle_beta   90.00
_cell.angle_gamma   90.00
#
_symmetry.space_group_name_H-M   'P 1'
#
loop_
_entity.id
_entity.type
_entity.pdbx_description
1 polymer ?
#
loop_
_entity_poly.entity_id
_entity_poly.type
_entity_poly.pdbx_seq_one_letter_code
_entity_poly.pdbx_strand_id
1 'polypeptide(L)'
;MSCSSSHNTVKLPKIEYYENISLNKNCPINSEIVLVGGCFDLLHYGHIEFLRKAKKHGKYLIVALEPDETIIKYKKCQPIHNQLQRAKILSSFTFVDKVLIILPKLKDFNDYARLVQNICPSVIAVTKHDPQLINKFKQN
;
A
#
# COMPACT_ATOMS: atom_id res chain seq x y z
N MET A 1 36.60 -22.66 -15.54
CA MET A 1 35.35 -23.38 -15.22
C MET A 1 34.43 -22.41 -14.49
N SER A 2 33.27 -22.12 -15.11
CA SER A 2 32.02 -21.54 -14.55
C SER A 2 32.16 -20.45 -13.46
N CYS A 3 32.13 -19.17 -13.81
CA CYS A 3 30.92 -18.35 -13.95
C CYS A 3 30.03 -18.36 -12.69
N SER A 4 30.14 -17.32 -11.88
CA SER A 4 29.09 -16.90 -10.94
C SER A 4 28.65 -15.50 -11.34
N SER A 5 27.62 -15.48 -12.19
CA SER A 5 26.93 -14.32 -12.71
C SER A 5 26.54 -13.39 -11.56
N SER A 6 27.14 -12.20 -11.54
CA SER A 6 26.66 -11.05 -10.78
C SER A 6 25.25 -10.71 -11.29
N HIS A 7 24.22 -11.23 -10.63
CA HIS A 7 22.85 -10.78 -10.85
C HIS A 7 22.77 -9.33 -10.39
N ASN A 8 22.91 -8.41 -11.35
CA ASN A 8 22.60 -7.01 -11.18
C ASN A 8 21.08 -6.90 -11.02
N THR A 9 20.56 -7.18 -9.82
CA THR A 9 19.15 -6.97 -9.50
C THR A 9 18.94 -5.47 -9.45
N VAL A 10 18.35 -4.93 -10.52
CA VAL A 10 17.83 -3.55 -10.52
C VAL A 10 16.90 -3.42 -9.31
N LYS A 11 17.35 -2.72 -8.27
CA LYS A 11 16.57 -2.52 -7.05
C LYS A 11 15.44 -1.56 -7.40
N LEU A 12 14.25 -2.10 -7.64
CA LEU A 12 13.06 -1.30 -7.94
C LEU A 12 12.82 -0.27 -6.83
N PRO A 13 12.32 0.94 -7.18
CA PRO A 13 12.07 1.96 -6.20
C PRO A 13 11.00 1.46 -5.23
N LYS A 14 11.32 1.56 -3.93
CA LYS A 14 10.42 1.15 -2.86
C LYS A 14 9.22 2.09 -2.69
N ILE A 15 9.32 3.30 -3.25
CA ILE A 15 8.27 4.32 -3.25
C ILE A 15 7.95 4.65 -4.70
N GLU A 16 6.68 4.62 -5.05
CA GLU A 16 6.20 4.90 -6.41
C GLU A 16 4.85 5.64 -6.35
N TYR A 17 4.59 6.52 -7.30
CA TYR A 17 3.27 7.16 -7.43
C TYR A 17 2.31 6.22 -8.16
N TYR A 18 1.08 6.09 -7.66
CA TYR A 18 0.08 5.19 -8.25
C TYR A 18 -0.21 5.50 -9.73
N GLU A 19 -0.18 6.78 -10.12
CA GLU A 19 -0.41 7.21 -11.50
C GLU A 19 0.63 6.68 -12.51
N ASN A 20 1.81 6.28 -12.03
CA ASN A 20 2.90 5.75 -12.86
C ASN A 20 2.82 4.23 -13.03
N ILE A 21 1.91 3.54 -12.32
CA ILE A 21 1.76 2.10 -12.43
C ILE A 21 1.01 1.77 -13.72
N SER A 22 1.58 0.87 -14.52
CA SER A 22 0.91 0.34 -15.71
C SER A 22 -0.34 -0.46 -15.33
N LEU A 23 -1.46 -0.20 -16.01
CA LEU A 23 -2.72 -0.92 -15.80
C LEU A 23 -2.54 -2.41 -16.15
N ASN A 24 -2.55 -3.27 -15.13
CA ASN A 24 -2.67 -4.71 -15.37
C ASN A 24 -4.14 -5.05 -15.58
N LYS A 25 -4.51 -5.40 -16.81
CA LYS A 25 -5.87 -5.89 -17.13
C LYS A 25 -6.10 -7.32 -16.66
N ASN A 26 -5.03 -8.08 -16.39
CA ASN A 26 -5.08 -9.49 -16.02
C ASN A 26 -4.47 -9.71 -14.63
N CYS A 27 -5.30 -10.14 -13.68
CA CYS A 27 -4.86 -10.59 -12.36
C CYS A 27 -4.24 -11.98 -12.46
N PRO A 28 -2.99 -12.20 -12.03
CA PRO A 28 -2.40 -13.53 -12.01
C PRO A 28 -3.17 -14.43 -11.01
N ILE A 29 -3.43 -15.67 -11.42
CA ILE A 29 -4.20 -16.67 -10.65
C ILE A 29 -3.60 -16.89 -9.25
N ASN A 30 -2.28 -16.75 -9.10
CA ASN A 30 -1.54 -16.94 -7.85
C ASN A 30 -0.87 -15.64 -7.39
N SER A 31 -1.61 -14.53 -7.31
CA SER A 31 -1.07 -13.33 -6.69
C SER A 31 -0.68 -13.58 -5.23
N GLU A 32 0.53 -13.18 -4.85
CA GLU A 32 1.02 -13.26 -3.46
C GLU A 32 1.10 -11.86 -2.83
N ILE A 33 0.32 -10.91 -3.35
CA ILE A 33 0.33 -9.51 -2.93
C ILE A 33 -0.69 -9.30 -1.81
N VAL A 34 -0.21 -8.76 -0.69
CA VAL A 34 -1.02 -8.18 0.39
C VAL A 34 -1.09 -6.68 0.18
N LEU A 35 -2.30 -6.14 0.03
CA LEU A 35 -2.56 -4.72 -0.03
C LEU A 35 -3.03 -4.21 1.32
N VAL A 36 -2.40 -3.14 1.79
CA VAL A 36 -2.84 -2.37 2.96
C VAL A 36 -3.08 -0.93 2.52
N GLY A 37 -4.25 -0.37 2.85
CA GLY A 37 -4.54 1.06 2.66
C GLY A 37 -4.55 1.80 3.99
N GLY A 38 -4.08 3.05 4.02
CA GLY A 38 -4.21 3.92 5.18
C GLY A 38 -3.32 5.16 5.14
N CYS A 39 -3.53 6.06 6.11
CA CYS A 39 -2.76 7.29 6.23
C CYS A 39 -1.41 7.11 6.96
N PHE A 40 -1.33 6.32 8.02
CA PHE A 40 -0.08 6.09 8.78
C PHE A 40 0.64 7.38 9.23
N ASP A 41 -0.10 8.43 9.57
CA ASP A 41 0.47 9.57 10.28
C ASP A 41 0.76 9.21 11.74
N LEU A 42 1.85 9.76 12.30
CA LEU A 42 2.41 9.39 13.60
C LEU A 42 2.47 7.86 13.81
N LEU A 43 3.24 7.17 12.96
CA LEU A 43 3.47 5.73 13.06
C LEU A 43 3.88 5.32 14.48
N HIS A 44 3.11 4.41 15.07
CA HIS A 44 3.34 3.85 16.40
C HIS A 44 3.33 2.32 16.34
N TYR A 45 3.67 1.68 17.46
CA TYR A 45 3.80 0.22 17.58
C TYR A 45 2.62 -0.57 16.98
N GLY A 46 1.38 -0.14 17.27
CA GLY A 46 0.18 -0.76 16.70
C GLY A 46 0.17 -0.86 15.16
N HIS A 47 0.62 0.18 14.44
CA HIS A 47 0.73 0.12 12.98
C HIS A 47 1.82 -0.85 12.53
N ILE A 48 2.97 -0.88 13.21
CA ILE A 48 4.07 -1.78 12.90
C ILE A 48 3.62 -3.23 13.05
N GLU A 49 2.96 -3.57 14.17
CA GLU A 49 2.43 -4.92 14.40
C GLU A 49 1.36 -5.30 13.38
N PHE A 50 0.47 -4.37 13.03
CA PHE A 50 -0.52 -4.59 11.99
C PHE A 50 0.13 -4.92 10.64
N LEU A 51 1.09 -4.11 10.19
CA LEU A 51 1.80 -4.34 8.93
C LEU A 51 2.61 -5.64 8.94
N ARG A 52 3.27 -5.97 10.06
CA ARG A 52 3.99 -7.25 10.23
C ARG A 52 3.06 -8.44 10.15
N LYS A 53 1.88 -8.36 10.75
CA LYS A 53 0.86 -9.41 10.67
C LYS A 53 0.32 -9.52 9.24
N ALA A 54 -0.01 -8.40 8.60
CA ALA A 54 -0.47 -8.36 7.21
C ALA A 54 0.52 -9.04 6.26
N LYS A 55 1.82 -8.73 6.38
CA LYS A 55 2.88 -9.36 5.57
C LYS A 55 2.91 -10.90 5.66
N LYS A 56 2.44 -11.51 6.75
CA LYS A 56 2.42 -12.99 6.88
C LYS A 56 1.41 -13.66 5.94
N HIS A 57 0.48 -12.90 5.36
CA HIS A 57 -0.56 -13.41 4.46
C HIS A 57 -0.18 -13.37 2.98
N GLY A 58 1.06 -13.04 2.64
CA GLY A 58 1.55 -13.08 1.27
C GLY A 58 3.04 -12.80 1.15
N LYS A 59 3.56 -12.87 -0.07
CA LYS A 59 4.98 -12.67 -0.36
C LYS A 59 5.36 -11.20 -0.49
N TYR A 60 4.45 -10.33 -0.90
CA TYR A 60 4.72 -8.90 -1.08
C TYR A 60 3.68 -8.05 -0.34
N LEU A 61 4.14 -7.14 0.52
CA LEU A 61 3.31 -6.14 1.18
C LEU A 61 3.42 -4.81 0.44
N ILE A 62 2.30 -4.39 -0.13
CA ILE A 62 2.14 -3.09 -0.78
C ILE A 62 1.26 -2.21 0.10
N VAL A 63 1.76 -1.01 0.42
CA VAL A 63 1.01 -0.02 1.19
C VAL A 63 0.51 1.07 0.24
N ALA A 64 -0.80 1.13 0.01
CA ALA A 64 -1.47 2.26 -0.63
C ALA A 64 -1.62 3.40 0.38
N LEU A 65 -0.69 4.36 0.30
CA LEU A 65 -0.57 5.46 1.24
C LEU A 65 -1.52 6.59 0.87
N GLU A 66 -2.51 6.83 1.72
CA GLU A 66 -3.53 7.85 1.50
C GLU A 66 -2.96 9.28 1.57
N PRO A 67 -3.56 10.23 0.85
CA PRO A 67 -3.11 11.62 0.81
C PRO A 67 -3.41 12.37 2.12
N ASP A 68 -2.78 13.53 2.28
CA ASP A 68 -2.89 14.37 3.49
C ASP A 68 -4.34 14.85 3.70
N GLU A 69 -5.07 15.10 2.61
CA GLU A 69 -6.47 15.48 2.60
C GLU A 69 -7.38 14.44 3.27
N THR A 70 -7.02 13.15 3.23
CA THR A 70 -7.76 12.09 3.93
C THR A 70 -7.69 12.30 5.44
N ILE A 71 -6.52 12.68 5.96
CA ILE A 71 -6.32 12.96 7.40
C ILE A 71 -7.17 14.16 7.80
N ILE A 72 -7.12 15.23 7.01
CA ILE A 72 -7.91 16.45 7.26
C ILE A 72 -9.41 16.13 7.26
N LYS A 73 -9.89 15.36 6.28
CA LYS A 73 -11.31 15.01 6.16
C LYS A 73 -11.82 14.16 7.33
N TYR A 74 -11.08 13.12 7.71
CA TYR A 74 -11.56 12.15 8.71
C TYR A 74 -11.18 12.50 10.15
N LYS A 75 -10.00 13.08 10.38
CA LYS A 75 -9.51 13.41 11.72
C LYS A 75 -9.67 14.89 12.06
N LYS A 76 -10.06 15.74 11.11
CA LYS A 76 -10.24 17.20 11.28
C LYS A 76 -8.99 17.89 11.85
N CYS A 77 -7.81 17.36 11.53
CA CYS A 77 -6.52 17.91 11.93
C CYS A 77 -5.55 17.89 10.75
N GLN A 78 -4.51 18.74 10.83
CA GLN A 78 -3.41 18.69 9.88
C GLN A 78 -2.52 17.46 10.16
N PRO A 79 -1.99 16.80 9.13
CA PRO A 79 -1.00 15.76 9.34
C PRO A 79 0.27 16.34 9.97
N ILE A 80 0.88 15.57 10.87
CA ILE A 80 2.20 15.93 11.41
C ILE A 80 3.29 15.65 10.38
N HIS A 81 3.20 14.51 9.69
CA HIS A 81 4.05 14.18 8.57
C HIS A 81 3.29 14.26 7.26
N ASN A 82 3.83 15.03 6.30
CA ASN A 82 3.27 15.04 4.94
C ASN A 82 3.39 13.67 4.27
N GLN A 83 2.63 13.47 3.19
CA GLN A 83 2.56 12.16 2.52
C GLN A 83 3.92 11.58 2.12
N LEU A 84 4.85 12.40 1.64
CA LEU A 84 6.18 11.94 1.26
C LEU A 84 7.03 11.51 2.47
N GLN A 85 6.93 12.23 3.59
CA GLN A 85 7.57 11.85 4.85
C GLN A 85 7.02 10.52 5.35
N ARG A 86 5.69 10.35 5.36
CA ARG A 86 5.03 9.08 5.72
C ARG A 86 5.51 7.93 4.82
N ALA A 87 5.62 8.17 3.51
CA ALA A 87 6.14 7.18 2.57
C ALA A 87 7.58 6.77 2.87
N LYS A 88 8.46 7.73 3.16
CA LYS A 88 9.86 7.48 3.53
C LYS A 88 9.95 6.63 4.80
N ILE A 89 9.17 6.96 5.84
CA ILE A 89 9.14 6.19 7.08
C ILE A 89 8.68 4.75 6.80
N LEU A 90 7.56 4.56 6.09
CA LEU A 90 7.08 3.23 5.72
C LEU A 90 8.09 2.42 4.90
N SER A 91 8.77 3.08 3.96
CA SER A 91 9.78 2.44 3.12
C SER A 91 11.03 2.01 3.90
N SER A 92 11.27 2.55 5.10
CA SER A 92 12.40 2.13 5.94
C SER A 92 12.24 0.71 6.49
N PHE A 93 11.00 0.21 6.62
CA PHE A 93 10.74 -1.11 7.16
C PHE A 93 11.08 -2.22 6.16
N THR A 94 11.92 -3.18 6.56
CA THR A 94 12.37 -4.28 5.69
C THR A 94 11.24 -5.18 5.18
N PHE A 95 10.13 -5.26 5.90
CA PHE A 95 8.97 -6.09 5.57
C PHE A 95 7.91 -5.38 4.70
N VAL A 96 8.06 -4.09 4.45
CA VAL A 96 7.27 -3.35 3.46
C VAL A 96 8.01 -3.50 2.13
N ASP A 97 7.36 -3.97 1.07
CA ASP A 97 8.01 -4.17 -0.23
C ASP A 97 7.84 -2.96 -1.14
N LYS A 98 6.66 -2.32 -1.11
CA LYS A 98 6.37 -1.12 -1.88
C LYS A 98 5.41 -0.19 -1.15
N VAL A 99 5.65 1.11 -1.26
CA VAL A 99 4.73 2.17 -0.86
C VAL A 99 4.23 2.86 -2.12
N LEU A 100 2.91 2.84 -2.31
CA LEU A 100 2.24 3.52 -3.40
C LEU A 100 1.65 4.83 -2.88
N ILE A 101 2.20 5.93 -3.34
CA ILE A 101 1.69 7.27 -3.04
C ILE A 101 0.41 7.46 -3.84
N ILE A 102 -0.71 7.58 -3.12
CA ILE A 102 -2.01 7.86 -3.70
C ILE A 102 -2.23 9.36 -3.72
N LEU A 103 -2.24 9.95 -4.92
CA LEU A 103 -2.66 11.33 -5.11
C LEU A 103 -4.19 11.41 -5.05
N PRO A 104 -4.81 12.58 -4.76
CA PRO A 104 -6.14 12.72 -4.13
C PRO A 104 -7.38 12.22 -4.91
N LYS A 105 -7.16 11.41 -5.95
CA LYS A 105 -8.11 10.85 -6.90
C LYS A 105 -8.55 9.42 -6.56
N LEU A 106 -8.77 9.10 -5.29
CA LEU A 106 -9.67 8.00 -4.91
C LEU A 106 -10.95 8.61 -4.36
N LYS A 107 -11.82 9.06 -5.27
CA LYS A 107 -13.03 9.84 -4.91
C LYS A 107 -14.18 8.93 -4.49
N ASP A 108 -14.27 7.77 -5.14
CA ASP A 108 -15.39 6.85 -4.98
C ASP A 108 -14.93 5.39 -4.97
N PHE A 109 -15.92 4.50 -4.90
CA PHE A 109 -15.71 3.06 -4.94
C PHE A 109 -15.05 2.59 -6.25
N ASN A 110 -15.34 3.23 -7.38
CA ASN A 110 -14.79 2.83 -8.68
C ASN A 110 -13.30 3.10 -8.74
N ASP A 111 -12.83 4.24 -8.21
CA ASP A 111 -11.41 4.54 -8.14
C ASP A 111 -10.67 3.52 -7.27
N TYR A 112 -11.24 3.15 -6.13
CA TYR A 112 -10.69 2.10 -5.26
C TYR A 112 -10.71 0.73 -5.93
N ALA A 113 -11.79 0.36 -6.63
CA ALA A 113 -11.88 -0.88 -7.39
C ALA A 113 -10.82 -0.95 -8.48
N ARG A 114 -10.54 0.17 -9.18
CA ARG A 114 -9.43 0.24 -10.16
C ARG A 114 -8.07 0.04 -9.50
N LEU A 115 -7.83 0.66 -8.34
CA LEU A 115 -6.59 0.45 -7.56
C LEU A 115 -6.40 -1.04 -7.26
N VAL A 116 -7.43 -1.68 -6.70
CA VAL A 116 -7.39 -3.11 -6.35
C VAL A 116 -7.18 -3.95 -7.61
N GLN A 117 -7.92 -3.67 -8.69
CA GLN A 117 -7.77 -4.39 -9.96
C GLN A 117 -6.37 -4.24 -10.55
N ASN A 118 -5.75 -3.05 -10.46
CA ASN A 118 -4.40 -2.82 -10.99
C ASN A 118 -3.31 -3.49 -10.17
N ILE A 119 -3.48 -3.51 -8.84
CA ILE A 119 -2.53 -4.14 -7.92
C ILE A 119 -2.69 -5.66 -7.90
N CYS A 120 -3.90 -6.15 -8.18
CA CYS A 120 -4.23 -7.56 -8.15
C CYS A 120 -3.88 -8.24 -6.81
N PRO A 121 -4.25 -7.69 -5.63
CA PRO A 121 -3.91 -8.33 -4.37
C PRO A 121 -4.74 -9.61 -4.16
N SER A 122 -4.12 -10.63 -3.57
CA SER A 122 -4.86 -11.79 -3.06
C SER A 122 -5.44 -11.55 -1.67
N VAL A 123 -4.88 -10.58 -0.94
CA VAL A 123 -5.34 -10.22 0.41
C VAL A 123 -5.38 -8.69 0.54
N ILE A 124 -6.50 -8.18 1.03
CA ILE A 124 -6.63 -6.79 1.47
C ILE A 124 -6.71 -6.79 3.00
N ALA A 125 -5.68 -6.30 3.67
CA ALA A 125 -5.64 -6.24 5.13
C ALA A 125 -6.19 -4.90 5.64
N VAL A 126 -7.12 -4.98 6.59
CA VAL A 126 -7.87 -3.84 7.14
C VAL A 126 -7.90 -3.89 8.66
N THR A 127 -7.98 -2.74 9.32
CA THR A 127 -8.20 -2.67 10.77
C THR A 127 -9.69 -2.66 11.09
N LYS A 128 -10.11 -3.28 12.20
CA LYS A 128 -11.54 -3.37 12.61
C LYS A 128 -12.28 -2.03 12.72
N HIS A 129 -11.56 -0.93 12.90
CA HIS A 129 -12.11 0.43 13.01
C HIS A 129 -11.77 1.33 11.80
N ASP A 130 -11.47 0.72 10.65
CA ASP A 130 -11.21 1.48 9.43
C ASP A 130 -12.49 2.21 8.97
N PRO A 131 -12.50 3.55 8.83
CA PRO A 131 -13.67 4.28 8.32
C PRO A 131 -14.13 3.83 6.93
N GLN A 132 -13.26 3.19 6.15
CA GLN A 132 -13.53 2.68 4.81
C GLN A 132 -13.87 1.19 4.77
N LEU A 133 -14.07 0.54 5.92
CA LEU A 133 -14.32 -0.90 6.03
C LEU A 133 -15.47 -1.35 5.10
N ILE A 134 -16.56 -0.58 5.04
CA ILE A 134 -17.72 -0.86 4.16
C ILE A 134 -17.33 -0.92 2.68
N ASN A 135 -16.43 -0.06 2.21
CA ASN A 135 -15.98 -0.06 0.81
C ASN A 135 -15.08 -1.27 0.51
N LYS A 136 -14.31 -1.71 1.50
CA LYS A 136 -13.37 -2.85 1.37
C LYS A 136 -14.07 -4.21 1.41
N PHE A 137 -15.21 -4.33 2.13
CA PHE A 137 -15.99 -5.57 2.19
C PHE A 137 -16.88 -5.83 0.96
N LYS A 138 -17.22 -4.80 0.18
CA LYS A 138 -18.06 -4.94 -1.04
C LYS A 138 -17.39 -5.69 -2.21
N GLN A 139 -16.15 -6.15 -2.03
CA GLN A 139 -15.35 -6.79 -3.07
C GLN A 139 -15.00 -8.26 -2.78
N ASN A 140 -15.48 -8.81 -1.65
CA ASN A 140 -15.39 -10.24 -1.34
C ASN A 140 -16.69 -10.95 -1.71
#